data_AF-A0A9N9C4Y6-F1
#
_entry.id   AF-A0A9N9C4Y6-F1
#
_cell.length_a   1.000
_cell.length_b   1.000
_cell.length_c   1.000
_cell.angle_alpha   90.00
_cell.angle_beta   90.00
_cell.angle_gamma   90.00
#
_symmetry.space_group_name_H-M   'P 1'
#
loop_
_entity.id
_entity.type
_entity.pdbx_description
1 polymer ?
#
loop_
_entity_poly.entity_id
_entity_poly.type
_entity_poly.pdbx_seq_one_letter_code
_entity_poly.pdbx_strand_id
1 'polypeptide(L)'
;MPPKQLSTSPKILTIRSRIAQEAHFIISEILPAKIVSLSSVDMYDNSLAEINETSVKIVSKKHRVEDMAVQLPILISYEKEIRSIHALLRNEISELVGFCGKMRLWATLLLPRFNNGNELHEPIEGNAIEDIIAELSRIENEGFAFLDSIVQYYNTRARLETYEVQAGTRAQSCDRGT
;
A
#
# COMPACT_ATOMS: atom_id res chain seq x y z
N MET A 1 16.90 -17.91 -48.11
CA MET A 1 16.02 -18.60 -47.15
C MET A 1 14.91 -17.64 -46.74
N PRO A 2 13.63 -17.94 -46.97
CA PRO A 2 12.55 -17.12 -46.42
C PRO A 2 12.50 -17.29 -44.88
N PRO A 3 12.21 -16.24 -44.10
CA PRO A 3 12.12 -16.35 -42.65
C PRO A 3 10.96 -17.29 -42.28
N LYS A 4 11.24 -18.27 -41.42
CA LYS A 4 10.21 -19.14 -40.83
C LYS A 4 9.20 -18.25 -40.09
N GLN A 5 7.98 -18.16 -40.63
CA GLN A 5 6.83 -17.64 -39.90
C GLN A 5 6.67 -18.48 -38.63
N LEU A 6 6.99 -17.89 -37.47
CA LEU A 6 6.82 -18.54 -36.18
C LEU A 6 5.32 -18.64 -35.91
N SER A 7 4.69 -19.78 -36.23
CA SER A 7 3.27 -20.00 -35.97
C SER A 7 3.02 -19.88 -34.47
N THR A 8 2.38 -18.78 -34.05
CA THR A 8 2.11 -18.54 -32.63
C THR A 8 1.12 -19.58 -32.14
N SER A 9 1.47 -20.32 -31.08
CA SER A 9 0.64 -21.41 -30.56
C SER A 9 -0.77 -20.91 -30.18
N PRO A 10 -1.85 -21.66 -30.49
CA PRO A 10 -3.22 -21.27 -30.14
C PRO A 10 -3.42 -21.05 -28.63
N LYS A 11 -2.62 -21.72 -27.79
CA LYS A 11 -2.60 -21.52 -26.34
C LYS A 11 -2.13 -20.11 -25.96
N ILE A 12 -1.14 -19.57 -26.67
CA ILE A 12 -0.60 -18.22 -26.42
C ILE A 12 -1.63 -17.15 -26.79
N LEU A 13 -2.36 -17.34 -27.89
CA LEU A 13 -3.44 -16.44 -28.30
C LEU A 13 -4.57 -16.42 -27.26
N THR A 14 -4.94 -17.59 -26.73
CA THR A 14 -5.95 -17.70 -25.67
C THR A 14 -5.55 -16.93 -24.41
N ILE A 15 -4.30 -17.09 -23.96
CA ILE A 15 -3.77 -16.38 -22.78
C ILE A 15 -3.74 -14.86 -23.03
N ARG A 16 -3.28 -14.42 -24.21
CA ARG A 16 -3.26 -12.99 -24.57
C ARG A 16 -4.65 -12.38 -24.57
N SER A 17 -5.63 -13.08 -25.15
CA SER A 17 -7.02 -12.62 -25.18
C SER A 17 -7.59 -12.48 -23.77
N ARG A 18 -7.31 -13.44 -22.89
CA ARG A 18 -7.74 -13.39 -21.49
C ARG A 18 -7.10 -12.22 -20.73
N ILE A 19 -5.79 -12.00 -20.88
CA ILE A 19 -5.10 -10.86 -20.24
C ILE A 19 -5.70 -9.53 -20.69
N ALA A 20 -6.00 -9.39 -21.99
CA ALA A 20 -6.63 -8.18 -22.52
C ALA A 20 -8.06 -7.97 -21.98
N GLN A 21 -8.86 -9.03 -21.88
CA GLN A 21 -10.20 -8.96 -21.28
C GLN A 21 -10.15 -8.55 -19.81
N GLU A 22 -9.23 -9.14 -19.04
CA GLU A 22 -9.05 -8.79 -17.63
C GLU A 22 -8.63 -7.32 -17.47
N ALA A 23 -7.68 -6.84 -18.29
CA ALA A 23 -7.24 -5.44 -18.25
C ALA A 23 -8.37 -4.47 -18.62
N HIS A 24 -9.15 -4.78 -19.65
CA HIS A 24 -10.31 -3.97 -20.04
C HIS A 24 -11.34 -3.90 -18.91
N PHE A 25 -11.68 -5.03 -18.29
CA PHE A 25 -12.62 -5.09 -17.18
C PHE A 25 -12.14 -4.26 -15.97
N ILE A 26 -10.84 -4.29 -15.67
CA ILE A 26 -10.26 -3.45 -14.62
C ILE A 26 -10.50 -1.97 -14.91
N ILE A 27 -10.21 -1.53 -16.13
CA ILE A 27 -10.30 -0.13 -16.53
C ILE A 27 -11.75 0.35 -16.61
N SER A 28 -12.66 -0.47 -17.14
CA SER A 28 -14.05 -0.05 -17.38
C SER A 28 -14.95 -0.19 -16.15
N GLU A 29 -14.76 -1.23 -15.34
CA GLU A 29 -15.67 -1.55 -14.23
C GLU A 29 -15.02 -1.29 -12.87
N ILE A 30 -13.83 -1.83 -12.64
CA ILE A 30 -13.24 -1.87 -11.29
C ILE A 30 -12.74 -0.49 -10.86
N LEU A 31 -11.89 0.16 -11.66
CA LEU A 31 -11.28 1.43 -11.28
C LEU A 31 -12.32 2.53 -11.05
N PRO A 32 -13.32 2.74 -11.93
CA PRO A 32 -14.36 3.74 -11.67
C PRO A 32 -15.15 3.45 -10.39
N ALA A 33 -15.53 2.20 -10.15
CA ALA A 33 -16.24 1.81 -8.93
C ALA A 33 -15.41 2.10 -7.67
N LYS A 34 -14.11 1.80 -7.70
CA LYS A 34 -13.19 2.07 -6.59
C LYS A 34 -12.97 3.56 -6.34
N ILE A 35 -12.90 4.38 -7.39
CA ILE A 35 -12.80 5.84 -7.26
C ILE A 35 -14.02 6.40 -6.54
N VAL A 36 -15.23 5.95 -6.90
CA VAL A 36 -16.47 6.35 -6.23
C VAL A 36 -16.49 5.89 -4.77
N SER A 37 -16.15 4.62 -4.49
CA SER A 37 -16.16 4.12 -3.12
C SER A 37 -15.17 4.85 -2.23
N LEU A 38 -13.94 5.10 -2.71
CA LEU A 38 -12.89 5.74 -1.92
C LEU A 38 -13.10 7.25 -1.77
N SER A 39 -13.67 7.92 -2.76
CA SER A 39 -14.00 9.35 -2.67
C SER A 39 -15.12 9.66 -1.68
N SER A 40 -15.97 8.67 -1.37
CA SER A 40 -17.00 8.79 -0.33
C SER A 40 -16.48 8.58 1.10
N VAL A 41 -15.22 8.15 1.25
CA VAL A 41 -14.59 7.98 2.56
C VAL A 41 -14.07 9.33 3.04
N ASP A 42 -14.85 10.04 3.84
CA ASP A 42 -14.39 11.25 4.54
C ASP A 42 -13.29 10.85 5.55
N MET A 43 -12.03 11.02 5.15
CA MET A 43 -10.85 10.73 6.00
C MET A 43 -10.51 11.86 6.99
N TYR A 44 -11.23 12.99 6.95
CA TYR A 44 -11.04 14.12 7.84
C TYR A 44 -12.09 14.14 8.95
N ASP A 45 -11.98 13.18 9.87
CA ASP A 45 -12.49 13.42 11.20
C ASP A 45 -11.41 14.19 11.98
N ASN A 46 -11.67 15.48 12.25
CA ASN A 46 -10.80 16.37 13.02
C ASN A 46 -10.46 15.82 14.44
N SER A 47 -11.12 14.75 14.87
CA SER A 47 -10.85 14.06 16.12
C SER A 47 -9.41 13.52 16.24
N LEU A 48 -8.73 13.19 15.13
CA LEU A 48 -7.32 12.76 15.16
C LEU A 48 -6.32 13.91 15.42
N ALA A 49 -6.69 15.16 15.13
CA ALA A 49 -5.84 16.33 15.37
C ALA A 49 -5.71 16.66 16.88
N GLU A 50 -6.74 16.38 17.67
CA GLU A 50 -6.73 16.55 19.13
C GLU A 50 -5.77 15.57 19.84
N ILE A 51 -5.47 14.43 19.21
CA ILE A 51 -4.61 13.37 19.76
C ILE A 51 -3.15 13.81 19.83
N ASN A 52 -2.69 14.61 18.86
CA ASN A 52 -1.30 15.08 18.84
C ASN A 52 -1.01 16.03 20.02
N GLU A 53 -1.98 16.89 20.39
CA GLU A 53 -1.83 17.80 21.53
C GLU A 53 -1.87 17.08 22.89
N THR A 54 -2.71 16.05 23.03
CA THR A 54 -2.81 15.30 24.29
C THR A 54 -1.58 14.40 24.50
N SER A 55 -1.08 13.75 23.45
CA SER A 55 0.12 12.90 23.49
C SER A 55 1.38 13.68 23.91
N VAL A 56 1.57 14.88 23.36
CA VAL A 56 2.72 15.75 23.67
C VAL A 56 2.65 16.30 25.11
N LYS A 57 1.44 16.57 25.63
CA LYS A 57 1.23 16.99 27.02
C LYS A 57 1.52 15.87 28.03
N ILE A 58 1.24 14.61 27.68
CA ILE A 58 1.52 13.43 28.53
C ILE A 58 3.02 13.19 28.70
N VAL A 59 3.82 13.32 27.64
CA VAL A 59 5.29 13.15 27.71
C VAL A 59 5.97 14.27 28.52
N SER A 60 5.38 15.47 28.55
CA SER A 60 5.99 16.64 29.19
C SER A 60 5.69 16.78 30.70
N LYS A 61 4.72 16.03 31.25
CA LYS A 61 4.36 16.11 32.68
C LYS A 61 4.59 14.78 33.38
N LYS A 62 5.69 14.71 34.13
CA LYS A 62 5.96 13.74 35.19
C LYS A 62 4.72 13.70 36.14
N HIS A 63 3.82 12.73 36.00
CA HIS A 63 2.60 12.61 36.83
C HIS A 63 2.57 11.30 37.62
N ARG A 64 1.97 11.39 38.82
CA ARG A 64 1.91 10.34 39.84
C ARG A 64 1.06 9.15 39.40
N VAL A 65 1.38 8.01 40.00
CA VAL A 65 0.91 6.63 39.74
C VAL A 65 -0.63 6.44 39.80
N GLU A 66 -1.39 7.39 40.32
CA GLU A 66 -2.85 7.27 40.51
C GLU A 66 -3.68 7.55 39.23
N ASP A 67 -3.11 8.22 38.20
CA ASP A 67 -3.79 8.50 36.91
C ASP A 67 -3.70 7.36 35.87
N MET A 68 -2.90 6.31 36.15
CA MET A 68 -2.63 5.21 35.22
C MET A 68 -3.89 4.40 34.83
N ALA A 69 -4.90 4.36 35.70
CA ALA A 69 -6.14 3.60 35.48
C ALA A 69 -7.07 4.24 34.44
N VAL A 70 -6.99 5.56 34.23
CA VAL A 70 -7.77 6.30 33.22
C VAL A 70 -7.02 6.39 31.88
N GLN A 71 -5.68 6.29 31.91
CA GLN A 71 -4.83 6.33 30.72
C GLN A 71 -4.80 5.02 29.92
N LEU A 72 -4.85 3.84 30.59
CA LEU A 72 -4.86 2.55 29.91
C LEU A 72 -6.06 2.34 28.95
N PRO A 73 -7.31 2.68 29.34
CA PRO A 73 -8.48 2.51 28.48
C PRO A 73 -8.45 3.37 27.20
N ILE A 74 -7.96 4.62 27.32
CA ILE A 74 -7.80 5.53 26.17
C ILE A 74 -6.71 4.99 25.24
N LEU A 75 -5.65 4.42 25.82
CA LEU A 75 -4.54 3.82 25.09
C LEU A 75 -4.95 2.59 24.23
N ILE A 76 -5.84 1.77 24.81
CA ILE A 76 -6.39 0.56 24.20
C ILE A 76 -7.47 0.88 23.17
N SER A 77 -8.19 2.00 23.34
CA SER A 77 -9.23 2.42 22.39
C SER A 77 -8.58 2.67 21.03
N TYR A 78 -7.64 3.63 20.94
CA TYR A 78 -7.06 4.09 19.66
C TYR A 78 -6.36 3.00 18.85
N GLU A 79 -5.90 1.93 19.50
CA GLU A 79 -5.30 0.80 18.83
C GLU A 79 -6.29 0.10 17.91
N LYS A 80 -7.57 0.05 18.30
CA LYS A 80 -8.63 -0.57 17.51
C LYS A 80 -8.96 0.27 16.28
N GLU A 81 -9.07 1.59 16.41
CA GLU A 81 -9.34 2.45 15.25
C GLU A 81 -8.16 2.44 14.27
N ILE A 82 -6.91 2.58 14.74
CA ILE A 82 -5.72 2.50 13.88
C ILE A 82 -5.63 1.14 13.18
N ARG A 83 -5.88 0.04 13.91
CA ARG A 83 -5.87 -1.31 13.35
C ARG A 83 -6.97 -1.49 12.30
N SER A 84 -8.15 -0.92 12.52
CA SER A 84 -9.25 -0.94 11.56
C SER A 84 -8.89 -0.18 10.27
N ILE A 85 -8.32 1.01 10.40
CA ILE A 85 -7.86 1.82 9.26
C ILE A 85 -6.74 1.09 8.51
N HIS A 86 -5.73 0.58 9.21
CA HIS A 86 -4.65 -0.19 8.58
C HIS A 86 -5.16 -1.45 7.86
N ALA A 87 -6.17 -2.14 8.41
CA ALA A 87 -6.77 -3.30 7.75
C ALA A 87 -7.48 -2.91 6.45
N LEU A 88 -8.24 -1.81 6.46
CA LEU A 88 -8.90 -1.29 5.27
C LEU A 88 -7.88 -0.88 4.21
N LEU A 89 -6.90 -0.03 4.58
CA LEU A 89 -5.87 0.46 3.66
C LEU A 89 -5.02 -0.67 3.08
N ARG A 90 -4.67 -1.67 3.91
CA ARG A 90 -3.93 -2.84 3.44
C ARG A 90 -4.66 -3.58 2.33
N ASN A 91 -5.96 -3.80 2.49
CA ASN A 91 -6.77 -4.50 1.49
C ASN A 91 -6.84 -3.70 0.19
N GLU A 92 -7.19 -2.42 0.28
CA GLU A 92 -7.31 -1.53 -0.88
C GLU A 92 -6.01 -1.42 -1.67
N ILE A 93 -4.89 -1.25 -0.98
CA ILE A 93 -3.57 -1.10 -1.62
C ILE A 93 -3.09 -2.42 -2.21
N SER A 94 -3.34 -3.55 -1.53
CA SER A 94 -2.99 -4.88 -2.08
C SER A 94 -3.76 -5.17 -3.37
N GLU A 95 -5.04 -4.80 -3.42
CA GLU A 95 -5.85 -4.93 -4.64
C GLU A 95 -5.33 -4.01 -5.76
N LEU A 96 -5.05 -2.74 -5.45
CA LEU A 96 -4.50 -1.77 -6.41
C LEU A 96 -3.21 -2.28 -7.06
N VAL A 97 -2.24 -2.73 -6.26
CA VAL A 97 -0.98 -3.31 -6.74
C VAL A 97 -1.25 -4.51 -7.65
N GLY A 98 -2.20 -5.37 -7.28
CA GLY A 98 -2.61 -6.51 -8.11
C GLY A 98 -3.21 -6.11 -9.45
N PHE A 99 -4.00 -5.03 -9.49
CA PHE A 99 -4.56 -4.49 -10.75
C PHE A 99 -3.46 -3.86 -11.62
N CYS A 100 -2.56 -3.07 -11.02
CA CYS A 100 -1.42 -2.49 -11.73
C CYS A 100 -0.55 -3.57 -12.39
N GLY A 101 -0.29 -4.69 -11.71
CA GLY A 101 0.48 -5.79 -12.26
C GLY A 101 -0.16 -6.45 -13.48
N LYS A 102 -1.48 -6.65 -13.45
CA LYS A 102 -2.24 -7.18 -14.60
C LYS A 102 -2.23 -6.22 -15.78
N MET A 103 -2.48 -4.93 -15.52
CA MET A 103 -2.46 -3.90 -16.55
C MET A 103 -1.06 -3.71 -17.15
N ARG A 104 -0.01 -3.80 -16.33
CA ARG A 104 1.38 -3.70 -16.80
C ARG A 104 1.76 -4.87 -17.68
N LEU A 105 1.37 -6.09 -17.30
CA LEU A 105 1.55 -7.27 -18.13
C LEU A 105 0.85 -7.11 -19.48
N TRP A 106 -0.39 -6.61 -19.47
CA TRP A 106 -1.13 -6.32 -20.70
C TRP A 106 -0.42 -5.27 -21.57
N ALA A 107 -0.02 -4.14 -20.99
CA ALA A 107 0.71 -3.07 -21.69
C ALA A 107 2.05 -3.57 -22.28
N THR A 108 2.79 -4.39 -21.53
CA THR A 108 4.04 -5.01 -22.01
C THR A 108 3.82 -5.91 -23.24
N LEU A 109 2.65 -6.57 -23.32
CA LEU A 109 2.30 -7.40 -24.47
C LEU A 109 1.90 -6.58 -25.71
N LEU A 110 1.56 -5.30 -25.53
CA LEU A 110 1.25 -4.34 -26.60
C LEU A 110 2.51 -3.70 -27.19
N LEU A 111 3.65 -3.74 -26.49
CA LEU A 111 4.90 -3.20 -27.02
C LEU A 111 5.21 -3.84 -28.38
N PRO A 112 5.45 -3.03 -29.43
CA PRO A 112 5.77 -3.55 -30.74
C PRO A 112 7.07 -4.35 -30.67
N ARG A 113 7.05 -5.59 -31.16
CA ARG A 113 8.27 -6.40 -31.28
C ARG A 113 9.04 -5.87 -32.48
N PHE A 114 10.27 -5.41 -32.29
CA PHE A 114 11.20 -5.07 -33.38
C PHE A 114 11.31 -6.25 -34.37
N ASN A 115 10.52 -6.19 -35.44
CA ASN A 115 10.52 -7.22 -36.47
C ASN A 115 11.25 -6.65 -37.68
N ASN A 116 12.54 -6.94 -37.75
CA ASN A 116 13.39 -6.90 -38.94
C ASN A 116 13.02 -5.86 -40.01
N GLY A 117 13.67 -4.70 -39.96
CA GLY A 117 13.97 -3.88 -41.14
C GLY A 117 12.82 -3.15 -41.84
N ASN A 118 11.58 -3.26 -41.37
CA ASN A 118 10.47 -2.40 -41.78
C ASN A 118 9.96 -1.65 -40.57
N GLU A 119 10.60 -0.51 -40.29
CA GLU A 119 10.16 0.50 -39.32
C GLU A 119 8.86 1.14 -39.81
N LEU A 120 7.74 0.45 -39.61
CA LEU A 120 6.42 1.06 -39.70
C LEU A 120 5.84 1.22 -38.29
N HIS A 121 6.52 2.03 -37.47
CA HIS A 121 5.94 2.58 -36.25
C HIS A 121 6.24 4.07 -36.26
N GLU A 122 5.19 4.87 -36.25
CA GLU A 122 5.34 6.27 -35.85
C GLU A 122 5.85 6.28 -34.40
N PRO A 123 6.86 7.10 -34.07
CA PRO A 123 7.50 7.12 -32.74
C PRO A 123 6.57 7.53 -31.59
N ILE A 124 5.32 7.90 -31.88
CA ILE A 124 4.35 8.41 -30.91
C ILE A 124 3.64 7.27 -30.15
N GLU A 125 3.36 6.12 -30.79
CA GLU A 125 2.59 5.02 -30.16
C GLU A 125 3.44 4.08 -29.29
N GLY A 126 4.73 3.91 -29.61
CA GLY A 126 5.65 3.08 -28.80
C GLY A 126 5.97 3.71 -27.45
N ASN A 127 6.27 5.01 -27.44
CA ASN A 127 6.67 5.74 -26.23
C ASN A 127 5.55 5.84 -25.20
N ALA A 128 4.29 6.01 -25.65
CA ALA A 128 3.14 6.11 -24.74
C ALA A 128 2.91 4.82 -23.93
N ILE A 129 3.14 3.65 -24.51
CA ILE A 129 3.00 2.36 -23.81
C ILE A 129 4.12 2.20 -22.78
N GLU A 130 5.34 2.62 -23.11
CA GLU A 130 6.47 2.61 -22.18
C GLU A 130 6.22 3.52 -20.98
N ASP A 131 5.70 4.73 -21.20
CA ASP A 131 5.32 5.66 -20.13
C ASP A 131 4.24 5.06 -19.22
N ILE A 132 3.23 4.40 -19.79
CA ILE A 132 2.19 3.70 -19.02
C ILE A 132 2.80 2.58 -18.17
N ILE A 133 3.72 1.78 -18.72
CA ILE A 133 4.40 0.70 -17.98
C ILE A 133 5.22 1.27 -16.82
N ALA A 134 5.92 2.37 -17.06
CA ALA A 134 6.72 3.05 -16.04
C ALA A 134 5.82 3.57 -14.90
N GLU A 135 4.71 4.21 -15.24
CA GLU A 135 3.77 4.75 -14.25
C GLU A 135 3.08 3.65 -13.43
N LEU A 136 2.67 2.56 -14.08
CA LEU A 136 2.13 1.40 -13.37
C LEU A 136 3.15 0.80 -12.40
N SER A 137 4.43 0.74 -12.78
CA SER A 137 5.50 0.25 -11.91
C SER A 137 5.77 1.21 -10.75
N ARG A 138 5.68 2.53 -10.97
CA ARG A 138 5.80 3.55 -9.92
C ARG A 138 4.72 3.35 -8.86
N ILE A 139 3.46 3.21 -9.28
CA ILE A 139 2.31 3.01 -8.38
C ILE A 139 2.46 1.70 -7.58
N GLU A 140 2.90 0.61 -8.22
CA GLU A 140 3.16 -0.65 -7.50
C GLU A 140 4.21 -0.47 -6.40
N ASN A 141 5.33 0.18 -6.72
CA ASN A 141 6.42 0.41 -5.76
C ASN A 141 5.97 1.28 -4.58
N GLU A 142 5.18 2.31 -4.84
CA GLU A 142 4.58 3.15 -3.79
C GLU A 142 3.60 2.36 -2.93
N GLY A 143 2.79 1.48 -3.54
CA GLY A 143 1.91 0.57 -2.82
C GLY A 143 2.68 -0.40 -1.91
N PHE A 144 3.75 -1.02 -2.41
CA PHE A 144 4.60 -1.89 -1.59
C PHE A 144 5.26 -1.13 -0.43
N ALA A 145 5.80 0.06 -0.69
CA ALA A 145 6.39 0.91 0.35
C ALA A 145 5.36 1.29 1.43
N PHE A 146 4.12 1.55 1.04
CA PHE A 146 3.05 1.82 1.99
C PHE A 146 2.73 0.58 2.85
N LEU A 147 2.63 -0.60 2.26
CA LEU A 147 2.39 -1.84 3.00
C LEU A 147 3.51 -2.11 4.02
N ASP A 148 4.76 -1.85 3.64
CA ASP A 148 5.91 -1.93 4.55
C ASP A 148 5.82 -0.91 5.68
N SER A 149 5.33 0.30 5.42
CA SER A 149 5.15 1.33 6.45
C SER A 149 4.17 0.89 7.56
N ILE A 150 3.11 0.15 7.22
CA ILE A 150 2.18 -0.44 8.21
C ILE A 150 2.93 -1.44 9.10
N VAL A 151 3.78 -2.29 8.51
CA VAL A 151 4.57 -3.26 9.27
C VAL A 151 5.57 -2.55 10.19
N GLN A 152 6.23 -1.51 9.69
CA GLN A 152 7.17 -0.69 10.45
C GLN A 152 6.49 0.04 11.63
N TYR A 153 5.24 0.48 11.46
CA TYR A 153 4.44 1.04 12.56
C TYR A 153 4.33 0.05 13.74
N TYR A 154 3.91 -1.20 13.48
CA TYR A 154 3.76 -2.19 14.54
C TYR A 154 5.09 -2.64 15.15
N ASN A 155 6.15 -2.75 14.34
CA ASN A 155 7.48 -3.04 14.84
C ASN A 155 8.00 -1.93 15.78
N THR A 156 7.80 -0.67 15.38
CA THR A 156 8.20 0.48 16.19
C THR A 156 7.41 0.56 17.49
N ARG A 157 6.10 0.35 17.41
CA ARG A 157 5.21 0.32 18.58
C ARG A 157 5.60 -0.78 19.57
N ALA A 158 5.82 -2.01 19.10
CA ALA A 158 6.24 -3.12 19.96
C ALA A 158 7.58 -2.81 20.66
N ARG A 159 8.53 -2.18 19.96
CA ARG A 159 9.79 -1.74 20.56
C ARG A 159 9.56 -0.73 21.68
N LEU A 160 8.72 0.29 21.47
CA LEU A 160 8.39 1.28 22.50
C LEU A 160 7.80 0.62 23.76
N GLU A 161 6.83 -0.28 23.59
CA GLU A 161 6.22 -1.03 24.69
C GLU A 161 7.27 -1.84 25.48
N THR A 162 8.23 -2.48 24.80
CA THR A 162 9.30 -3.21 25.49
C THR A 162 10.25 -2.31 26.27
N TYR A 163 10.57 -1.11 25.76
CA TYR A 163 11.44 -0.17 26.46
C TYR A 163 10.75 0.40 27.72
N GLU A 164 9.45 0.67 27.67
CA GLU A 164 8.68 1.14 28.83
C GLU A 164 8.63 0.08 29.95
N VAL A 165 8.38 -1.19 29.60
CA VAL A 165 8.39 -2.29 30.57
C VAL A 165 9.77 -2.46 31.23
N GLN A 166 10.85 -2.38 30.44
CA GLN A 166 12.21 -2.48 30.98
C GLN A 166 12.57 -1.31 31.89
N ALA A 167 12.17 -0.08 31.54
CA ALA A 167 12.38 1.11 32.37
C ALA A 167 11.61 1.03 33.69
N GLY A 168 10.35 0.58 33.67
CA GLY A 168 9.54 0.38 34.87
C GLY A 168 10.10 -0.70 35.80
N THR A 169 10.61 -1.80 35.25
CA THR A 169 11.22 -2.89 36.03
C THR A 169 12.50 -2.42 36.73
N ARG A 170 13.30 -1.58 36.07
CA ARG A 170 14.54 -1.01 36.61
C ARG A 170 14.27 0.00 37.73
N ALA A 171 13.22 0.82 37.58
CA ALA A 171 12.80 1.76 38.63
C ALA A 171 12.32 1.04 39.90
N GLN A 172 11.51 -0.02 39.76
CA GLN A 172 11.03 -0.81 40.91
C GLN A 172 12.13 -1.58 41.64
N SER A 173 13.24 -1.91 40.97
CA SER A 173 14.40 -2.55 41.61
C SER A 173 15.25 -1.58 42.45
N CYS A 174 15.22 -0.28 42.16
CA CYS A 174 15.93 0.73 42.96
C CYS A 174 15.17 1.12 44.25
N ASP A 175 13.83 1.10 44.23
CA ASP A 175 13.01 1.50 45.39
C ASP A 175 12.88 0.42 46.49
N ARG A 176 13.26 -0.84 46.23
CA ARG A 176 13.23 -1.91 47.25
C ARG A 176 14.54 -2.06 48.05
N GLY A 177 15.48 -1.14 47.85
CA GLY A 177 16.77 -1.10 48.55
C GLY A 177 16.84 -0.01 49.61
N THR A 178 15.92 0.01 50.57
CA THR A 178 16.03 0.78 51.83
C THR A 178 15.35 0.03 52.96
#